data_AF-A0A968UJB5-F1
#
_entry.id   AF-A0A968UJB5-F1
#
_cell.length_a   1.000
_cell.length_b   1.000
_cell.length_c   1.000
_cell.angle_alpha   90.00
_cell.angle_beta   90.00
_cell.angle_gamma   90.00
#
_symmetry.space_group_name_H-M   'P 1'
#
loop_
_entity.id
_entity.type
_entity.pdbx_description
1 polymer ?
#
loop_
_entity_poly.entity_id
_entity_poly.type
_entity_poly.pdbx_seq_one_letter_code
_entity_poly.pdbx_strand_id
1 'polypeptide(L)' 'MLSLFDREFIKTGIFPRELSKSLRVASDRCQTYDYGELVAMDDMKSQETLKDADTFVATVEKYLRSLGYLQ' A
#
# COMPACT_ATOMS: atom_id res chain seq x y z
N MET A 1 -3.67 -11.75 -0.29
CA MET A 1 -3.25 -10.59 -1.10
C MET A 1 -1.86 -10.11 -0.68
N LEU A 2 -1.67 -9.68 0.58
CA LEU A 2 -0.37 -9.21 1.10
C LEU A 2 0.77 -10.24 0.99
N SER A 3 0.53 -11.49 1.36
CA SER A 3 1.55 -12.56 1.31
C SER A 3 2.02 -12.88 -0.11
N LEU A 4 1.13 -12.78 -1.10
CA LEU A 4 1.47 -12.96 -2.51
C LEU A 4 2.29 -11.78 -3.01
N PHE A 5 1.90 -10.54 -2.67
CA PHE A 5 2.68 -9.35 -3.01
C PHE A 5 4.11 -9.42 -2.46
N ASP A 6 4.26 -9.85 -1.20
CA ASP A 6 5.59 -10.05 -0.58
C ASP A 6 6.43 -11.08 -1.33
N ARG A 7 5.81 -12.20 -1.72
CA ARG A 7 6.49 -13.27 -2.43
C ARG A 7 6.97 -12.82 -3.80
N GLU A 8 6.10 -12.17 -4.56
CA GLU A 8 6.35 -11.85 -5.97
C GLU A 8 7.16 -10.59 -6.18
N PHE A 9 7.05 -9.59 -5.29
CA PHE A 9 7.64 -8.26 -5.54
C PHE A 9 8.66 -7.82 -4.49
N ILE A 10 8.55 -8.29 -3.25
CA ILE A 10 9.49 -7.88 -2.18
C ILE A 10 10.67 -8.86 -2.12
N LYS A 11 10.39 -10.16 -2.03
CA LYS A 11 11.44 -11.20 -1.94
C LYS A 11 12.26 -11.33 -3.23
N THR A 12 11.72 -10.89 -4.36
CA THR A 12 12.40 -10.84 -5.66
C THR A 12 13.26 -9.57 -5.82
N GLY A 13 13.19 -8.62 -4.87
CA GLY A 13 13.94 -7.37 -4.91
C GLY A 13 13.38 -6.30 -5.85
N ILE A 14 12.19 -6.51 -6.44
CA ILE A 14 11.54 -5.56 -7.34
C ILE A 14 11.13 -4.28 -6.58
N PHE A 15 10.55 -4.45 -5.39
CA PHE A 15 10.13 -3.34 -4.54
C PHE A 15 10.80 -3.39 -3.16
N PRO A 16 11.02 -2.22 -2.52
CA PRO A 16 11.55 -2.16 -1.17
C PRO A 16 10.53 -2.70 -0.16
N ARG A 17 11.03 -3.28 0.93
CA ARG A 17 10.20 -3.83 2.02
C ARG A 17 9.24 -2.79 2.63
N GLU A 18 9.61 -1.52 2.64
CA GLU A 18 8.77 -0.43 3.17
C GLU A 18 7.43 -0.33 2.42
N LEU A 19 7.41 -0.60 1.11
CA LEU A 19 6.19 -0.56 0.30
C LEU A 19 5.15 -1.58 0.79
N SER A 20 5.62 -2.74 1.24
CA SER A 20 4.79 -3.79 1.80
C SER A 20 4.32 -3.49 3.23
N LYS A 21 5.12 -2.76 4.02
CA LYS A 21 4.68 -2.28 5.33
C LYS A 21 3.55 -1.26 5.20
N SER A 22 3.70 -0.26 4.33
CA SER A 22 2.65 0.73 4.07
C SER A 22 1.35 0.06 3.59
N LEU A 23 1.43 -0.93 2.70
CA LEU A 23 0.26 -1.68 2.25
C LEU A 23 -0.44 -2.44 3.40
N ARG A 24 0.33 -3.05 4.31
CA ARG A 24 -0.21 -3.70 5.51
C ARG A 24 -0.92 -2.71 6.43
N VAL A 25 -0.27 -1.60 6.74
CA VAL A 25 -0.84 -0.54 7.59
C VAL A 25 -2.14 -0.01 7.00
N ALA A 26 -2.19 0.26 5.69
CA ALA A 26 -3.41 0.71 5.02
C ALA A 26 -4.52 -0.34 5.08
N SER A 27 -4.20 -1.61 4.83
CA SER A 27 -5.17 -2.72 4.91
C SER A 27 -5.74 -2.88 6.32
N ASP A 28 -4.90 -2.81 7.35
CA ASP A 28 -5.33 -2.92 8.75
C ASP A 28 -6.23 -1.73 9.14
N ARG A 29 -5.90 -0.52 8.68
CA ARG A 29 -6.74 0.69 8.87
C ARG A 29 -8.10 0.51 8.21
N CYS A 30 -8.17 0.11 6.94
CA CYS A 30 -9.44 -0.18 6.26
C CYS A 30 -10.27 -1.21 7.03
N GLN A 31 -9.66 -2.33 7.44
CA GLN A 31 -10.38 -3.34 8.21
C GLN A 31 -10.93 -2.79 9.54
N THR A 32 -10.16 -1.96 10.22
CA THR A 32 -10.55 -1.37 11.51
C THR A 32 -11.69 -0.37 11.35
N TYR A 33 -11.64 0.54 10.37
CA TYR A 33 -12.66 1.59 10.23
C TYR A 33 -13.92 1.12 9.49
N ASP A 34 -13.80 0.16 8.57
CA ASP A 34 -14.96 -0.34 7.82
C ASP A 34 -15.74 -1.40 8.59
N TYR A 35 -15.08 -2.18 9.46
CA TYR A 35 -15.68 -3.34 10.12
C TYR A 35 -15.53 -3.34 11.66
N GLY A 36 -14.78 -2.41 12.23
CA GLY A 36 -14.62 -2.26 13.69
C GLY A 36 -15.71 -1.39 14.32
N GLU A 37 -15.51 -1.04 15.59
CA GLU A 37 -16.38 -0.07 16.27
C GLU A 37 -16.29 1.31 15.60
N LEU A 38 -17.39 2.07 15.62
CA LEU A 38 -17.44 3.44 15.08
C LEU A 38 -16.52 4.37 15.91
N VAL A 39 -15.26 4.42 15.52
CA VAL A 39 -14.24 5.30 16.08
C VAL A 39 -13.91 6.36 15.04
N ALA A 40 -13.92 7.63 15.45
CA ALA A 40 -13.48 8.73 14.60
C ALA A 40 -12.01 8.52 14.20
N MET A 41 -11.77 8.52 12.89
CA MET A 41 -10.42 8.38 12.35
C MET A 41 -9.63 9.67 12.60
N ASP A 42 -8.40 9.54 13.06
CA ASP A 42 -7.49 10.68 13.27
C ASP A 42 -7.06 11.27 11.92
N ASP A 43 -7.25 12.58 11.74
CA ASP A 43 -6.90 13.31 10.51
C ASP A 43 -5.42 13.12 10.15
N MET A 44 -4.52 13.12 11.13
CA MET A 44 -3.09 12.94 10.86
C MET A 44 -2.79 11.56 10.28
N LYS A 45 -3.37 10.49 10.86
CA LYS A 45 -3.26 9.12 10.34
C LYS A 45 -3.92 8.97 8.97
N SER A 46 -5.01 9.69 8.72
CA SER A 46 -5.67 9.70 7.41
C SER A 46 -4.75 10.27 6.34
N GLN A 47 -4.16 11.44 6.59
CA GLN A 47 -3.22 12.07 5.68
C GLN A 47 -1.95 11.22 5.44
N GLU A 48 -1.43 10.59 6.49
CA GLU A 48 -0.32 9.64 6.34
C GLU A 48 -0.69 8.45 5.45
N THR A 49 -1.89 7.88 5.65
CA THR A 49 -2.39 6.76 4.82
C THR A 49 -2.48 7.15 3.35
N LEU A 50 -3.00 8.35 3.06
CA LEU A 50 -3.14 8.85 1.69
C LEU A 50 -1.78 9.06 1.04
N LYS A 51 -0.83 9.67 1.74
CA LYS A 51 0.53 9.88 1.23
C LYS A 51 1.24 8.56 0.94
N ASP A 52 1.07 7.58 1.81
CA ASP A 52 1.62 6.23 1.61
C ASP A 52 0.97 5.53 0.41
N ALA A 53 -0.35 5.69 0.24
CA ALA A 53 -1.08 5.17 -0.91
C ALA A 53 -0.61 5.81 -2.23
N ASP A 54 -0.44 7.14 -2.27
CA ASP A 54 0.07 7.85 -3.43
C ASP A 54 1.47 7.35 -3.82
N THR A 55 2.34 7.18 -2.81
CA THR A 55 3.69 6.64 -3.01
C THR A 55 3.66 5.21 -3.56
N PHE A 56 2.76 4.38 -3.02
CA PHE A 56 2.56 3.01 -3.48
C PHE A 56 2.13 2.97 -4.95
N VAL A 57 1.07 3.71 -5.30
CA VAL A 57 0.52 3.75 -6.66
C VAL A 57 1.56 4.26 -7.64
N ALA A 58 2.22 5.39 -7.34
CA ALA A 58 3.26 5.95 -8.22
C ALA A 58 4.42 4.96 -8.47
N THR A 59 4.81 4.19 -7.44
CA THR A 59 5.87 3.18 -7.56
C THR A 59 5.44 2.03 -8.46
N VAL A 60 4.22 1.51 -8.28
CA VAL A 60 3.67 0.43 -9.10
C VAL A 60 3.45 0.90 -10.54
N GLU A 61 2.91 2.08 -10.75
CA GLU A 61 2.72 2.65 -12.09
C GLU A 61 4.05 2.81 -12.82
N LYS A 62 5.08 3.35 -12.15
CA LYS A 62 6.42 3.46 -12.74
C LYS A 62 6.96 2.10 -13.17
N TYR A 63 6.77 1.07 -12.35
CA TYR A 63 7.17 -0.29 -12.67
C TYR A 63 6.39 -0.85 -13.88
N LEU A 64 5.06 -0.70 -13.90
CA LEU A 64 4.23 -1.17 -15.01
C LEU A 64 4.55 -0.44 -16.32
N ARG A 65 4.81 0.87 -16.27
CA ARG A 65 5.29 1.67 -17.41
C ARG A 65 6.63 1.17 -17.92
N SER A 66 7.57 0.83 -17.02
CA SER A 66 8.88 0.28 -17.41
C SER A 66 8.78 -1.07 -18.14
N LEU A 67 7.68 -1.81 -17.92
CA LEU A 67 7.37 -3.06 -18.60
C LEU A 67 6.50 -2.87 -19.85
N GLY A 68 6.05 -1.65 -20.14
CA GLY A 68 5.16 -1.34 -21.26
C GLY A 68 3.69 -1.73 -21.03
N TYR A 69 3.28 -2.02 -19.78
CA TYR A 69 1.92 -2.41 -19.44
C TYR A 69 0.98 -1.24 -19.14
N LEU A 70 1.52 -0.03 -18.99
CA LEU A 70 0.76 1.19 -18.77
C LEU A 70 1.26 2.28 -19.73
N GLN A 71 0.34 2.95 -20.42
CA GLN A 71 0.63 4.08 -21.33
C GLN A 71 0.66 5.42 -20.60
#